data_AF-A0A848I2A9-F1
#
_entry.id   AF-A0A848I2A9-F1
#
_cell.length_a   1.000
_cell.length_b   1.000
_cell.length_c   1.000
_cell.angle_alpha   90.00
_cell.angle_beta   90.00
_cell.angle_gamma   90.00
#
_symmetry.space_group_name_H-M   'P 1'
#
loop_
_entity.id
_entity.type
_entity.pdbx_description
1 polymer ?
#
loop_
_entity_poly.entity_id
_entity_poly.type
_entity_poly.pdbx_seq_one_letter_code
_entity_poly.pdbx_strand_id
1 'polypeptide(L)'
;MRGPVKPLVGCPDPRFVSAYHKGFREGGGNIDDLFDTARRANLAVHHNGSEAPARKGHASRPLPSTWPQPSDAARPTPWSKRLVLMSAREAEEGLVDTIRRAPGAHQATIIMICPTRGFRNANDAAQAGSLGDLLRGREFEDILIAAQDHDLAVADAHAGALPLCRTMERLRHTRLLQRAQLRTWIARGLEVGQVAGAGHIRWGKAISGLTGRLGEFTARYAGPAQPRGHRIVIEVDGGRPATGYFDVQGQPLDPEAVISNRARLRAEMAALLRSFAASTRLPCIQPSLL
;
A
#
# COMPACT_ATOMS: atom_id res chain seq x y z
N MET A 1 -48.86 25.88 -35.28
CA MET A 1 -47.76 24.99 -35.72
C MET A 1 -46.75 24.90 -34.58
N ARG A 2 -46.65 23.76 -33.88
CA ARG A 2 -45.62 23.53 -32.84
C ARG A 2 -44.42 22.85 -33.50
N GLY A 3 -43.23 23.45 -33.35
CA GLY A 3 -41.98 22.95 -33.89
C GLY A 3 -41.51 21.63 -33.26
N PRO A 4 -40.49 20.97 -33.84
CA PRO A 4 -40.07 19.63 -33.43
C PRO A 4 -39.48 19.64 -32.02
N VAL A 5 -39.90 18.67 -31.22
CA VAL A 5 -39.44 18.44 -29.86
C VAL A 5 -37.97 18.03 -29.89
N LYS A 6 -37.10 18.77 -29.20
CA LYS A 6 -35.70 18.38 -29.00
C LYS A 6 -35.64 17.08 -28.18
N PRO A 7 -34.80 16.09 -28.56
CA PRO A 7 -34.64 14.89 -27.76
C PRO A 7 -34.00 15.24 -26.41
N LEU A 8 -34.52 14.62 -25.35
CA LEU A 8 -34.01 14.73 -24.00
C LEU A 8 -32.54 14.26 -23.96
N VAL A 9 -31.68 15.10 -23.39
CA VAL A 9 -30.26 14.79 -23.17
C VAL A 9 -30.16 13.52 -22.32
N GLY A 10 -29.51 12.49 -22.84
CA GLY A 10 -29.16 11.27 -22.09
C GLY A 10 -29.85 9.98 -22.55
N CYS A 11 -30.81 10.01 -23.49
CA CYS A 11 -31.39 8.79 -24.04
C CYS A 11 -30.65 8.40 -25.34
N PRO A 12 -29.99 7.23 -25.43
CA PRO A 12 -29.31 6.81 -26.65
C PRO A 12 -30.31 6.65 -27.80
N ASP A 13 -29.93 7.10 -29.01
CA ASP A 13 -30.79 7.00 -30.21
C ASP A 13 -31.24 5.53 -30.39
N PRO A 14 -32.54 5.26 -30.52
CA PRO A 14 -33.07 3.90 -30.64
C PRO A 14 -32.44 3.09 -31.77
N ARG A 15 -31.95 3.76 -32.83
CA ARG A 15 -31.27 3.11 -33.95
C ARG A 15 -29.91 2.55 -33.56
N PHE A 16 -29.14 3.25 -32.70
CA PHE A 16 -27.85 2.75 -32.21
C PHE A 16 -28.03 1.60 -31.22
N VAL A 17 -29.05 1.67 -30.37
CA VAL A 17 -29.40 0.60 -29.43
C VAL A 17 -29.79 -0.67 -30.20
N SER A 18 -30.63 -0.54 -31.23
CA SER A 18 -31.02 -1.68 -32.08
C SER A 18 -29.84 -2.27 -32.85
N ALA A 19 -28.95 -1.45 -33.41
CA ALA A 19 -27.76 -1.91 -34.12
C ALA A 19 -26.79 -2.64 -33.18
N TYR A 20 -26.61 -2.12 -31.96
CA TYR A 20 -25.79 -2.74 -30.94
C TYR A 20 -26.35 -4.11 -30.52
N HIS A 21 -27.65 -4.21 -30.21
CA HIS A 21 -28.26 -5.50 -29.82
C HIS A 21 -28.17 -6.54 -30.92
N LYS A 22 -28.34 -6.13 -32.18
CA LYS A 22 -28.18 -7.01 -33.33
C LYS A 22 -26.75 -7.55 -33.43
N GLY A 23 -25.75 -6.66 -33.41
CA GLY A 23 -24.34 -7.05 -33.47
C GLY A 23 -23.90 -7.89 -32.28
N PHE A 24 -24.42 -7.61 -31.09
CA PHE A 24 -24.12 -8.38 -29.88
C PHE A 24 -24.65 -9.82 -29.97
N ARG A 25 -25.90 -10.01 -30.44
CA ARG A 25 -26.47 -11.35 -30.68
C ARG A 25 -25.79 -12.08 -31.82
N GLU A 26 -25.46 -11.40 -32.91
CA GLU A 26 -24.71 -11.98 -34.04
C GLU A 26 -23.31 -12.43 -33.61
N GLY A 27 -22.68 -11.72 -32.66
CA GLY A 27 -21.46 -12.16 -31.99
C GLY A 27 -21.64 -13.34 -31.03
N GLY A 28 -22.86 -13.86 -30.89
CA GLY A 28 -23.24 -14.95 -29.99
C GLY A 28 -23.47 -14.54 -28.53
N GLY A 29 -23.62 -13.24 -28.25
CA GLY A 29 -23.90 -12.73 -26.91
C GLY A 29 -25.38 -12.86 -26.55
N ASN A 30 -25.66 -13.06 -25.26
CA ASN A 30 -27.01 -13.15 -24.71
C ASN A 30 -27.32 -11.92 -23.84
N ILE A 31 -28.28 -11.09 -24.27
CA ILE A 31 -28.63 -9.84 -23.56
C ILE A 31 -29.44 -10.10 -22.29
N ASP A 32 -30.13 -11.25 -22.24
CA ASP A 32 -31.00 -11.62 -21.13
C ASP A 32 -30.21 -12.26 -19.97
N ASP A 33 -28.91 -12.51 -20.19
CA ASP A 33 -27.96 -12.97 -19.17
C ASP A 33 -27.03 -11.82 -18.75
N LEU A 34 -27.29 -11.28 -17.55
CA LEU A 34 -26.53 -10.18 -16.95
C LEU A 34 -25.01 -10.45 -16.87
N PHE A 35 -24.60 -11.71 -16.86
CA PHE A 35 -23.21 -12.13 -16.76
C PHE A 35 -22.60 -12.64 -18.06
N ASP A 36 -23.32 -12.58 -19.19
CA ASP A 36 -22.85 -13.10 -20.49
C ASP A 36 -21.51 -12.47 -20.91
N THR A 37 -21.40 -11.14 -20.83
CA THR A 37 -20.17 -10.42 -21.14
C THR A 37 -18.99 -10.89 -20.28
N ALA A 38 -19.21 -11.11 -18.99
CA ALA A 38 -18.17 -11.58 -18.06
C ALA A 38 -17.78 -13.04 -18.34
N ARG A 39 -18.76 -13.90 -18.63
CA ARG A 39 -18.51 -15.32 -18.96
C ARG A 39 -17.74 -15.44 -20.28
N ARG A 40 -18.11 -14.66 -21.30
CA ARG A 40 -17.43 -14.62 -22.59
C ARG A 40 -16.02 -14.04 -22.48
N ALA A 41 -15.81 -13.01 -21.66
CA ALA A 41 -14.47 -12.51 -21.37
C ALA A 41 -13.59 -13.59 -20.73
N ASN A 42 -14.11 -14.35 -19.76
CA ASN A 42 -13.38 -15.47 -19.15
C ASN A 42 -13.12 -16.62 -20.12
N LEU A 43 -14.07 -16.98 -20.99
CA LEU A 43 -13.90 -18.03 -21.99
C LEU A 43 -12.88 -17.63 -23.08
N ALA A 44 -12.86 -16.36 -23.49
CA ALA A 44 -11.88 -15.83 -24.45
C ALA A 44 -10.45 -15.91 -23.92
N VAL A 45 -10.24 -15.80 -22.60
CA VAL A 45 -8.93 -15.98 -21.96
C VAL A 45 -8.43 -17.43 -22.04
N HIS A 46 -9.32 -18.40 -22.19
CA HIS A 46 -8.97 -19.83 -22.25
C HIS A 46 -8.73 -20.38 -23.66
N HIS A 47 -9.05 -19.64 -24.73
CA HIS A 47 -8.94 -20.11 -26.11
C HIS A 47 -7.56 -19.88 -26.78
N ASN A 48 -6.62 -19.20 -26.12
CA ASN A 48 -5.23 -19.14 -26.58
C ASN A 48 -4.46 -20.39 -26.11
N GLY A 49 -4.77 -21.52 -26.74
CA GLY A 49 -4.06 -22.78 -26.54
C GLY A 49 -2.67 -22.76 -27.18
N SER A 50 -1.63 -22.98 -26.37
CA SER A 50 -0.46 -23.75 -26.79
C SER A 50 -0.37 -25.00 -25.90
N GLU A 51 -0.09 -26.11 -26.55
CA GLU A 51 0.00 -27.48 -26.05
C GLU A 51 0.79 -27.64 -24.74
N ALA A 52 0.34 -28.60 -23.93
CA ALA A 52 0.84 -28.88 -22.60
C ALA A 52 2.30 -29.40 -22.60
N PRO A 53 3.26 -28.68 -21.99
CA PRO A 53 4.48 -29.29 -21.51
C PRO A 53 4.23 -29.94 -20.14
N ALA A 54 4.97 -31.02 -19.86
CA ALA A 54 4.98 -31.76 -18.60
C ALA A 54 4.82 -30.88 -17.35
N ARG A 55 4.06 -31.37 -16.36
CA ARG A 55 3.80 -30.74 -15.05
C ARG A 55 5.03 -30.00 -14.48
N LYS A 56 5.16 -28.71 -14.79
CA LYS A 56 6.06 -27.78 -14.10
C LYS A 56 5.25 -27.16 -12.96
N GLY A 57 5.71 -27.36 -11.73
CA GLY A 57 5.04 -26.89 -10.53
C GLY A 57 4.69 -25.40 -10.58
N HIS A 58 3.43 -25.10 -10.26
CA HIS A 58 2.88 -23.81 -9.85
C HIS A 58 3.63 -22.54 -10.25
N ALA A 59 3.56 -22.18 -11.53
CA ALA A 59 3.91 -20.84 -12.03
C ALA A 59 2.82 -19.78 -11.70
N SER A 60 2.08 -19.92 -10.59
CA SER A 60 1.04 -18.96 -10.20
C SER A 60 1.47 -17.99 -9.10
N ARG A 61 2.67 -18.16 -8.53
CA ARG A 61 3.22 -17.26 -7.51
C ARG A 61 4.48 -16.57 -8.05
N PRO A 62 4.55 -15.22 -8.07
CA PRO A 62 5.77 -14.54 -8.47
C PRO A 62 6.88 -14.90 -7.48
N LEU A 63 8.06 -15.23 -7.99
CA LEU A 63 9.22 -15.53 -7.15
C LEU A 63 9.65 -14.27 -6.36
N PRO A 64 10.10 -14.39 -5.11
CA PRO A 64 10.70 -13.31 -4.33
C PRO A 64 11.65 -12.39 -5.13
N SER A 65 12.52 -12.95 -5.96
CA SER A 65 13.45 -12.19 -6.81
C SER A 65 12.76 -11.23 -7.80
N THR A 66 11.51 -11.51 -8.17
CA THR A 66 10.71 -10.69 -9.09
C THR A 66 9.91 -9.59 -8.39
N TRP A 67 9.74 -9.63 -7.07
CA TRP A 67 8.89 -8.71 -6.32
C TRP A 67 9.39 -7.26 -6.33
N PRO A 68 8.53 -6.25 -6.56
CA PRO A 68 8.94 -4.86 -6.69
C PRO A 68 9.68 -4.32 -5.45
N GLN A 69 10.39 -3.21 -5.61
CA GLN A 69 10.96 -2.50 -4.46
C GLN A 69 9.86 -1.78 -3.66
N PRO A 70 10.07 -1.52 -2.36
CA PRO A 70 9.15 -0.73 -1.56
C PRO A 70 8.76 0.61 -2.17
N SER A 71 7.46 0.87 -2.23
CA SER A 71 6.88 2.15 -2.65
C SER A 71 5.88 2.69 -1.63
N ASP A 72 5.58 3.99 -1.69
CA ASP A 72 4.55 4.58 -0.84
C ASP A 72 3.11 4.29 -1.31
N ALA A 73 2.94 3.63 -2.47
CA ALA A 73 1.62 3.31 -3.03
C ALA A 73 0.89 2.21 -2.26
N ALA A 74 1.64 1.25 -1.68
CA ALA A 74 1.04 0.16 -0.93
C ALA A 74 0.27 0.70 0.28
N ARG A 75 -0.88 0.09 0.59
CA ARG A 75 -1.68 0.48 1.76
C ARG A 75 -0.89 0.19 3.05
N PRO A 76 -1.00 1.04 4.08
CA PRO A 76 -0.49 0.74 5.42
C PRO A 76 -1.09 -0.55 6.03
N THR A 77 -0.28 -1.29 6.79
CA THR A 77 -0.62 -2.62 7.32
C THR A 77 -0.29 -2.69 8.82
N PRO A 78 -1.18 -3.25 9.66
CA PRO A 78 -0.88 -3.52 11.07
C PRO A 78 0.40 -4.33 11.24
N TRP A 79 1.28 -3.95 12.17
CA TRP A 79 2.55 -4.65 12.40
C TRP A 79 2.40 -6.15 12.64
N SER A 80 1.34 -6.58 13.33
CA SER A 80 1.00 -7.98 13.58
C SER A 80 0.79 -8.82 12.30
N LYS A 81 0.46 -8.19 11.17
CA LYS A 81 0.23 -8.85 9.88
C LYS A 81 1.41 -8.68 8.90
N ARG A 82 2.57 -8.25 9.39
CA ARG A 82 3.76 -8.00 8.56
C ARG A 82 4.83 -9.07 8.79
N LEU A 83 5.39 -9.54 7.69
CA LEU A 83 6.48 -10.51 7.65
C LEU A 83 7.72 -9.87 7.01
N VAL A 84 8.88 -10.10 7.61
CA VAL A 84 10.18 -9.81 7.00
C VAL A 84 10.98 -11.10 6.92
N LEU A 85 11.43 -11.48 5.73
CA LEU A 85 12.43 -12.53 5.57
C LEU A 85 13.77 -11.85 5.28
N MET A 86 14.75 -12.05 6.14
CA MET A 86 16.00 -11.30 6.12
C MET A 86 17.22 -12.22 6.13
N SER A 87 18.23 -11.88 5.33
CA SER A 87 19.56 -12.48 5.36
C SER A 87 20.32 -12.16 6.64
N ALA A 88 21.21 -13.06 7.09
CA ALA A 88 22.13 -12.78 8.21
C ALA A 88 22.97 -11.51 7.95
N ARG A 89 23.44 -11.30 6.72
CA ARG A 89 24.21 -10.12 6.30
C ARG A 89 23.40 -8.84 6.47
N GLU A 90 22.13 -8.85 6.05
CA GLU A 90 21.26 -7.69 6.22
C GLU A 90 20.99 -7.37 7.70
N ALA A 91 20.93 -8.40 8.57
CA ALA A 91 20.81 -8.16 10.01
C ALA A 91 22.09 -7.57 10.64
N GLU A 92 23.27 -8.07 10.27
CA GLU A 92 24.57 -7.55 10.73
C GLU A 92 24.76 -6.08 10.36
N GLU A 93 24.22 -5.66 9.22
CA GLU A 93 24.18 -4.26 8.75
C GLU A 93 23.17 -3.37 9.52
N GLY A 94 22.50 -3.91 10.54
CA GLY A 94 21.61 -3.18 11.45
C GLY A 94 20.21 -2.91 10.88
N LEU A 95 19.77 -3.64 9.84
CA LEU A 95 18.42 -3.47 9.29
C LEU A 95 17.35 -3.97 10.27
N VAL A 96 17.60 -5.06 10.99
CA VAL A 96 16.71 -5.55 12.06
C VAL A 96 16.51 -4.49 13.12
N ASP A 97 17.59 -3.87 13.61
CA ASP A 97 17.50 -2.82 14.63
C ASP A 97 16.77 -1.59 14.11
N THR A 98 16.92 -1.28 12.82
CA THR A 98 16.17 -0.20 12.18
C THR A 98 14.67 -0.46 12.19
N ILE A 99 14.23 -1.70 11.97
CA ILE A 99 12.82 -2.10 12.10
C ILE A 99 12.36 -2.00 13.55
N ARG A 100 13.14 -2.56 14.49
CA ARG A 100 12.78 -2.61 15.92
C ARG A 100 12.61 -1.25 16.59
N ARG A 101 13.28 -0.20 16.07
CA ARG A 101 13.11 1.17 16.55
C ARG A 101 11.76 1.79 16.18
N ALA A 102 11.00 1.19 15.26
CA ALA A 102 9.69 1.72 14.90
C ALA A 102 8.63 1.35 15.95
N PRO A 103 7.74 2.28 16.33
CA PRO A 103 6.61 1.99 17.21
C PRO A 103 5.78 0.80 16.69
N GLY A 104 5.40 -0.11 17.59
CA GLY A 104 4.64 -1.33 17.25
C GLY A 104 5.42 -2.45 16.55
N ALA A 105 6.67 -2.23 16.13
CA ALA A 105 7.41 -3.21 15.32
C ALA A 105 7.71 -4.54 16.02
N HIS A 106 7.61 -4.60 17.35
CA HIS A 106 7.71 -5.85 18.11
C HIS A 106 6.66 -6.89 17.71
N GLN A 107 5.55 -6.47 17.09
CA GLN A 107 4.48 -7.36 16.61
C GLN A 107 4.78 -7.97 15.25
N ALA A 108 5.73 -7.42 14.48
CA ALA A 108 6.11 -7.98 13.19
C ALA A 108 6.80 -9.32 13.36
N THR A 109 6.55 -10.24 12.43
CA THR A 109 7.32 -11.48 12.34
C THR A 109 8.57 -11.22 11.51
N ILE A 110 9.74 -11.39 12.09
CA ILE A 110 11.03 -11.25 11.39
C ILE A 110 11.70 -12.62 11.40
N ILE A 111 11.85 -13.22 10.23
CA ILE A 111 12.51 -14.50 10.04
C ILE A 111 13.87 -14.27 9.39
N MET A 112 14.92 -14.83 9.98
CA MET A 112 16.27 -14.82 9.47
C MET A 112 16.52 -16.07 8.63
N ILE A 113 17.07 -15.88 7.44
CA ILE A 113 17.64 -16.95 6.60
C ILE A 113 18.98 -17.35 7.22
N CYS A 114 19.14 -18.63 7.51
CA CYS A 114 20.37 -19.23 8.02
C CYS A 114 20.73 -20.39 7.09
N PRO A 115 21.49 -20.18 6.01
CA PRO A 115 21.68 -21.18 4.94
C PRO A 115 22.09 -22.58 5.42
N THR A 116 22.84 -22.66 6.53
CA THR A 116 23.31 -23.93 7.13
C THR A 116 22.41 -24.48 8.24
N ARG A 117 21.43 -23.71 8.73
CA ARG A 117 20.57 -24.06 9.88
C ARG A 117 19.07 -23.86 9.60
N GLY A 118 18.68 -23.62 8.35
CA GLY A 118 17.31 -23.33 7.95
C GLY A 118 16.89 -21.89 8.24
N PHE A 119 15.84 -21.71 9.03
CA PHE A 119 15.27 -20.40 9.35
C PHE A 119 15.16 -20.23 10.86
N ARG A 120 15.25 -18.99 11.34
CA ARG A 120 15.03 -18.66 12.76
C ARG A 120 14.22 -17.39 12.92
N ASN A 121 13.41 -17.31 13.96
CA ASN A 121 12.74 -16.07 14.33
C ASN A 121 13.74 -15.11 14.98
N ALA A 122 13.80 -13.86 14.52
CA ALA A 122 14.70 -12.86 15.07
C ALA A 122 14.25 -12.38 16.46
N ASN A 123 12.96 -12.43 16.75
CA ASN A 123 12.37 -11.99 18.02
C ASN A 123 12.41 -13.10 19.09
N ASP A 124 12.55 -14.36 18.68
CA ASP A 124 12.73 -15.50 19.58
C ASP A 124 13.70 -16.50 18.93
N ALA A 125 14.97 -16.43 19.34
CA ALA A 125 16.02 -17.26 18.76
C ALA A 125 15.84 -18.77 19.04
N ALA A 126 15.03 -19.16 20.03
CA ALA A 126 14.70 -20.57 20.29
C ALA A 126 13.75 -21.14 19.22
N GLN A 127 13.00 -20.28 18.52
CA GLN A 127 12.16 -20.67 17.40
C GLN A 127 13.00 -20.73 16.11
N ALA A 128 13.52 -21.91 15.81
CA ALA A 128 14.20 -22.23 14.56
C ALA A 128 13.61 -23.50 13.93
N GLY A 129 13.68 -23.61 12.61
CA GLY A 129 13.14 -24.76 11.89
C GLY A 129 12.88 -24.48 10.42
N SER A 130 11.94 -25.21 9.83
CA SER A 130 11.50 -24.95 8.47
C SER A 130 10.72 -23.64 8.40
N LEU A 131 10.76 -22.98 7.24
CA LEU A 131 10.00 -21.74 7.02
C LEU A 131 8.48 -21.97 7.22
N GLY A 132 7.97 -23.12 6.77
CA GLY A 132 6.55 -23.45 6.92
C GLY A 132 6.12 -23.56 8.39
N ASP A 133 6.97 -24.12 9.26
CA ASP A 133 6.67 -24.24 10.69
C ASP A 133 6.60 -22.88 11.38
N LEU A 134 7.55 -21.99 11.07
CA LEU A 134 7.61 -20.65 11.64
C LEU A 134 6.43 -19.76 11.23
N LEU A 135 5.84 -20.03 10.06
CA LEU A 135 4.73 -19.26 9.51
C LEU A 135 3.36 -19.89 9.79
N ARG A 136 3.31 -21.13 10.27
CA ARG A 136 2.06 -21.86 10.48
C ARG A 136 1.14 -21.12 11.46
N GLY A 137 -0.14 -21.01 11.10
CA GLY A 137 -1.18 -20.41 11.95
C GLY A 137 -1.12 -18.88 12.07
N ARG A 138 -0.29 -18.20 11.25
CA ARG A 138 -0.19 -16.74 11.22
C ARG A 138 -0.78 -16.19 9.93
N GLU A 139 -1.44 -15.04 10.03
CA GLU A 139 -1.96 -14.31 8.87
C GLU A 139 -1.04 -13.14 8.52
N PHE A 140 -0.69 -13.04 7.24
CA PHE A 140 0.16 -11.97 6.74
C PHE A 140 -0.50 -11.27 5.57
N GLU A 141 -0.43 -9.94 5.56
CA GLU A 141 -0.94 -9.09 4.48
C GLU A 141 0.18 -8.35 3.73
N ASP A 142 1.36 -8.23 4.34
CA ASP A 142 2.52 -7.51 3.79
C ASP A 142 3.80 -8.30 4.09
N ILE A 143 4.59 -8.57 3.06
CA ILE A 143 5.90 -9.24 3.18
C ILE A 143 7.01 -8.42 2.53
N LEU A 144 8.13 -8.30 3.25
CA LEU A 144 9.38 -7.74 2.74
C LEU A 144 10.48 -8.81 2.72
N ILE A 145 11.14 -8.94 1.57
CA ILE A 145 12.38 -9.73 1.46
C ILE A 145 13.58 -8.80 1.53
N ALA A 146 14.39 -8.97 2.58
CA ALA A 146 15.66 -8.29 2.79
C ALA A 146 16.80 -9.32 2.66
N ALA A 147 16.98 -9.81 1.44
CA ALA A 147 17.99 -10.80 1.07
C ALA A 147 18.58 -10.45 -0.31
N GLN A 148 19.88 -10.67 -0.50
CA GLN A 148 20.56 -10.53 -1.80
C GLN A 148 21.25 -11.84 -2.21
N ASP A 149 21.56 -11.95 -3.51
CA ASP A 149 22.40 -13.01 -4.07
C ASP A 149 21.98 -14.43 -3.62
N HIS A 150 22.88 -15.17 -2.95
CA HIS A 150 22.63 -16.53 -2.49
C HIS A 150 21.42 -16.63 -1.54
N ASP A 151 21.28 -15.70 -0.60
CA ASP A 151 20.16 -15.71 0.34
C ASP A 151 18.82 -15.42 -0.35
N LEU A 152 18.86 -14.64 -1.45
CA LEU A 152 17.66 -14.43 -2.28
C LEU A 152 17.29 -15.71 -3.05
N ALA A 153 18.27 -16.48 -3.52
CA ALA A 153 18.01 -17.78 -4.14
C ALA A 153 17.41 -18.78 -3.14
N VAL A 154 17.82 -18.73 -1.87
CA VAL A 154 17.18 -19.52 -0.79
C VAL A 154 15.71 -19.10 -0.61
N ALA A 155 15.41 -17.81 -0.61
CA ALA A 155 14.04 -17.31 -0.56
C ALA A 155 13.20 -17.78 -1.76
N ASP A 156 13.75 -17.73 -2.98
CA ASP A 156 13.09 -18.23 -4.20
C ASP A 156 12.79 -19.73 -4.11
N ALA A 157 13.75 -20.54 -3.63
CA ALA A 157 13.54 -21.97 -3.43
C ALA A 157 12.42 -22.29 -2.42
N HIS A 158 12.12 -21.36 -1.51
CA HIS A 158 11.11 -21.50 -0.48
C HIS A 158 9.82 -20.71 -0.78
N ALA A 159 9.66 -20.18 -2.00
CA ALA A 159 8.50 -19.38 -2.40
C ALA A 159 7.15 -20.12 -2.18
N GLY A 160 7.14 -21.45 -2.25
CA GLY A 160 5.95 -22.26 -1.97
C GLY A 160 5.48 -22.20 -0.51
N ALA A 161 6.39 -21.97 0.44
CA ALA A 161 6.09 -21.85 1.87
C ALA A 161 5.73 -20.41 2.29
N LEU A 162 6.01 -19.41 1.45
CA LEU A 162 5.68 -18.02 1.73
C LEU A 162 4.18 -17.75 1.57
N PRO A 163 3.59 -16.90 2.43
CA PRO A 163 2.20 -16.47 2.29
C PRO A 163 2.03 -15.62 1.03
N LEU A 164 0.86 -15.73 0.39
CA LEU A 164 0.44 -14.79 -0.63
C LEU A 164 -0.14 -13.55 0.04
N CYS A 165 0.68 -12.51 0.14
CA CYS A 165 0.32 -11.24 0.74
C CYS A 165 -0.24 -10.28 -0.33
N ARG A 166 -1.08 -9.32 0.09
CA ARG A 166 -1.54 -8.23 -0.80
C ARG A 166 -0.37 -7.40 -1.32
N THR A 167 0.65 -7.24 -0.46
CA THR A 167 1.88 -6.51 -0.74
C THR A 167 3.04 -7.48 -0.59
N MET A 168 3.78 -7.67 -1.67
CA MET A 168 4.99 -8.49 -1.72
C MET A 168 6.10 -7.63 -2.31
N GLU A 169 7.09 -7.28 -1.51
CA GLU A 169 8.16 -6.35 -1.90
C GLU A 169 9.53 -6.93 -1.52
N ARG A 170 10.60 -6.48 -2.18
CA ARG A 170 11.98 -6.80 -1.78
C ARG A 170 12.88 -5.59 -1.76
N LEU A 171 13.89 -5.62 -0.90
CA LEU A 171 15.00 -4.67 -0.97
C LEU A 171 15.85 -4.99 -2.20
N ARG A 172 16.19 -3.95 -2.96
CA ARG A 172 16.93 -4.02 -4.22
C ARG A 172 18.04 -2.97 -4.26
N HIS A 173 19.00 -3.16 -5.15
CA HIS A 173 20.05 -2.19 -5.48
C HIS A 173 21.03 -1.92 -4.33
N THR A 174 21.71 -0.77 -4.38
CA THR A 174 22.76 -0.37 -3.43
C THR A 174 22.25 -0.27 -2.01
N ARG A 175 23.15 -0.44 -1.02
CA ARG A 175 22.82 -0.37 0.41
C ARG A 175 22.12 0.92 0.82
N LEU A 176 22.55 2.05 0.26
CA LEU A 176 21.91 3.34 0.51
C LEU A 176 20.44 3.31 0.09
N LEU A 177 20.15 2.74 -1.08
CA LEU A 177 18.78 2.64 -1.59
C LEU A 177 17.96 1.61 -0.80
N GLN A 178 18.56 0.49 -0.39
CA GLN A 178 17.89 -0.49 0.49
C GLN A 178 17.46 0.12 1.83
N ARG A 179 18.30 0.98 2.44
CA ARG A 179 17.93 1.71 3.67
C ARG A 179 16.77 2.66 3.43
N ALA A 180 16.73 3.34 2.30
CA ALA A 180 15.62 4.21 1.92
C ALA A 180 14.32 3.41 1.67
N GLN A 181 14.41 2.31 0.93
CA GLN A 181 13.31 1.37 0.69
C GLN A 181 12.78 0.78 2.01
N LEU A 182 13.66 0.37 2.93
CA LEU A 182 13.27 -0.13 4.24
C LEU A 182 12.53 0.93 5.04
N ARG A 183 12.98 2.20 5.02
CA ARG A 183 12.26 3.31 5.68
C ARG A 183 10.88 3.54 5.08
N THR A 184 10.74 3.46 3.75
CA THR A 184 9.43 3.51 3.08
C THR A 184 8.53 2.39 3.55
N TRP A 185 9.05 1.16 3.64
CA TRP A 185 8.28 0.02 4.15
C TRP A 185 7.90 0.20 5.63
N ILE A 186 8.82 0.61 6.49
CA ILE A 186 8.58 0.86 7.93
C ILE A 186 7.49 1.91 8.12
N ALA A 187 7.51 3.00 7.35
CA ALA A 187 6.54 4.10 7.44
C ALA A 187 5.08 3.70 7.14
N ARG A 188 4.85 2.48 6.64
CA ARG A 188 3.52 1.92 6.39
C ARG A 188 3.04 0.96 7.49
N GLY A 189 3.80 0.80 8.58
CA GLY A 189 3.39 0.00 9.73
C GLY A 189 2.37 0.74 10.57
N LEU A 190 1.31 0.04 10.98
CA LEU A 190 0.29 0.58 11.89
C LEU A 190 0.39 -0.08 13.25
N GLU A 191 0.31 0.73 14.30
CA GLU A 191 0.06 0.27 15.66
C GLU A 191 -1.40 -0.16 15.84
N VAL A 192 -1.67 -0.89 16.92
CA VAL A 192 -3.03 -1.32 17.25
C VAL A 192 -3.91 -0.08 17.44
N GLY A 193 -5.06 -0.06 16.76
CA GLY A 193 -6.01 1.05 16.82
C GLY A 193 -5.71 2.21 15.85
N GLN A 194 -4.56 2.23 15.18
CA GLN A 194 -4.26 3.24 14.16
C GLN A 194 -4.97 2.91 12.84
N VAL A 195 -5.44 3.96 12.17
CA VAL A 195 -5.97 3.89 10.80
C VAL A 195 -5.24 4.93 9.96
N ALA A 196 -4.95 4.57 8.72
CA ALA A 196 -4.18 5.40 7.81
C ALA A 196 -4.73 5.29 6.39
N GLY A 197 -4.82 6.44 5.72
CA GLY A 197 -5.27 6.54 4.35
C GLY A 197 -4.33 5.81 3.39
N ALA A 198 -4.95 5.14 2.41
CA ALA A 198 -4.24 4.50 1.31
C ALA A 198 -3.95 5.50 0.18
N GLY A 199 -3.03 5.14 -0.73
CA GLY A 199 -2.72 5.92 -1.92
C GLY A 199 -1.29 6.43 -1.98
N HIS A 200 -0.90 6.84 -3.18
CA HIS A 200 0.42 7.38 -3.50
C HIS A 200 0.52 8.86 -3.11
N ILE A 201 1.61 9.23 -2.42
CA ILE A 201 1.85 10.62 -2.05
C ILE A 201 2.64 11.27 -3.17
N ARG A 202 2.04 12.27 -3.82
CA ARG A 202 2.71 13.05 -4.86
C ARG A 202 3.56 14.12 -4.21
N TRP A 203 4.87 14.01 -4.37
CA TRP A 203 5.82 14.94 -3.78
C TRP A 203 6.20 16.03 -4.77
N GLY A 204 6.27 17.26 -4.28
CA GLY A 204 6.68 18.43 -5.04
C GLY A 204 7.61 19.34 -4.26
N LYS A 205 8.18 20.31 -4.96
CA LYS A 205 8.92 21.42 -4.37
C LYS A 205 8.17 22.69 -4.73
N ALA A 206 7.65 23.39 -3.72
CA ALA A 206 7.08 24.71 -3.86
C ALA A 206 8.15 25.78 -3.58
N ILE A 207 7.85 27.03 -3.94
CA ILE A 207 8.69 28.20 -3.66
C ILE A 207 9.05 28.28 -2.17
N SER A 208 8.13 27.87 -1.28
CA SER A 208 8.27 27.88 0.17
C SER A 208 8.80 26.58 0.80
N GLY A 209 9.08 25.53 0.01
CA GLY A 209 9.68 24.29 0.53
C GLY A 209 9.06 23.00 0.00
N LEU A 210 9.22 21.92 0.78
CA LEU A 210 8.69 20.59 0.42
C LEU A 210 7.16 20.58 0.52
N THR A 211 6.50 19.95 -0.45
CA THR A 211 5.06 19.67 -0.42
C THR A 211 4.79 18.20 -0.73
N GLY A 212 3.72 17.66 -0.14
CA GLY A 212 3.21 16.32 -0.43
C GLY A 212 1.70 16.35 -0.54
N ARG A 213 1.13 15.65 -1.53
CA ARG A 213 -0.32 15.58 -1.73
C ARG A 213 -0.81 14.14 -1.67
N LEU A 214 -1.89 13.92 -0.92
CA LEU A 214 -2.62 12.65 -0.85
C LEU A 214 -4.12 12.95 -0.90
N GLY A 215 -4.77 12.60 -2.02
CA GLY A 215 -6.17 12.96 -2.26
C GLY A 215 -6.38 14.48 -2.28
N GLU A 216 -7.31 14.96 -1.46
CA GLU A 216 -7.62 16.39 -1.26
C GLU A 216 -6.63 17.10 -0.32
N PHE A 217 -5.84 16.35 0.46
CA PHE A 217 -4.94 16.91 1.45
C PHE A 217 -3.58 17.24 0.86
N THR A 218 -3.07 18.41 1.21
CA THR A 218 -1.72 18.87 0.89
C THR A 218 -0.98 19.18 2.18
N ALA A 219 0.13 18.48 2.43
CA ALA A 219 1.08 18.85 3.47
C ALA A 219 2.08 19.85 2.90
N ARG A 220 2.32 20.93 3.63
CA ARG A 220 3.27 21.99 3.27
C ARG A 220 4.20 22.29 4.43
N TYR A 221 5.50 22.43 4.13
CA TYR A 221 6.43 23.01 5.08
C TYR A 221 6.17 24.52 5.20
N ALA A 222 5.82 24.97 6.40
CA ALA A 222 5.47 26.36 6.68
C ALA A 222 6.62 27.19 7.29
N GLY A 223 7.83 26.63 7.33
CA GLY A 223 9.02 27.32 7.85
C GLY A 223 9.38 26.94 9.29
N PRO A 224 10.33 27.66 9.91
CA PRO A 224 10.70 27.43 11.30
C PRO A 224 9.56 27.81 12.25
N ALA A 225 9.39 27.01 13.32
CA ALA A 225 8.46 27.30 14.41
C ALA A 225 9.18 28.07 15.55
N GLN A 226 8.45 28.91 16.28
CA GLN A 226 8.95 29.58 17.49
C GLN A 226 8.55 28.79 18.74
N PRO A 227 9.42 28.67 19.77
CA PRO A 227 10.79 29.17 19.84
C PRO A 227 11.82 28.31 19.06
N ARG A 228 11.49 27.05 18.74
CA ARG A 228 12.34 26.16 17.94
C ARG A 228 11.51 25.08 17.25
N GLY A 229 11.89 24.71 16.02
CA GLY A 229 11.32 23.57 15.30
C GLY A 229 11.00 23.89 13.84
N HIS A 230 10.22 23.02 13.22
CA HIS A 230 9.81 23.07 11.82
C HIS A 230 8.31 22.85 11.75
N ARG A 231 7.58 23.84 11.22
CA ARG A 231 6.13 23.82 11.12
C ARG A 231 5.69 23.12 9.84
N ILE A 232 4.74 22.21 9.97
CA ILE A 232 4.03 21.54 8.89
C ILE A 232 2.57 21.96 8.99
N VAL A 233 1.95 22.28 7.86
CA VAL A 233 0.52 22.59 7.78
C VAL A 233 -0.13 21.65 6.77
N ILE A 234 -1.26 21.06 7.15
CA ILE A 234 -2.15 20.27 6.29
C ILE A 234 -3.26 21.17 5.79
N GLU A 235 -3.38 21.26 4.48
CA GLU A 235 -4.32 22.11 3.78
C GLU A 235 -5.28 21.26 2.94
N VAL A 236 -6.52 21.73 2.79
CA VAL A 236 -7.48 21.26 1.78
C VAL A 236 -7.46 22.20 0.57
N ASP A 237 -8.20 21.87 -0.49
CA ASP A 237 -8.26 22.68 -1.70
C ASP A 237 -8.55 24.17 -1.40
N GLY A 238 -7.70 25.02 -2.00
CA GLY A 238 -7.68 26.47 -1.76
C GLY A 238 -6.70 26.95 -0.68
N GLY A 239 -5.80 26.09 -0.19
CA GLY A 239 -4.74 26.47 0.76
C GLY A 239 -5.23 26.77 2.18
N ARG A 240 -6.45 26.30 2.51
CA ARG A 240 -7.05 26.48 3.84
C ARG A 240 -6.61 25.35 4.76
N PRO A 241 -6.30 25.61 6.03
CA PRO A 241 -6.01 24.55 7.00
C PRO A 241 -7.15 23.53 7.06
N ALA A 242 -6.80 22.24 7.13
CA ALA A 242 -7.74 21.13 7.18
C ALA A 242 -8.37 21.02 8.59
N THR A 243 -9.38 21.85 8.89
CA THR A 243 -10.11 21.82 10.16
C THR A 243 -11.38 20.96 10.10
N GLY A 244 -11.83 20.44 11.25
CA GLY A 244 -13.06 19.66 11.36
C GLY A 244 -12.92 18.18 11.00
N TYR A 245 -11.69 17.66 10.99
CA TYR A 245 -11.38 16.26 10.77
C TYR A 245 -11.10 15.55 12.08
N PHE A 246 -11.63 14.33 12.22
CA PHE A 246 -11.53 13.53 13.44
C PHE A 246 -10.96 12.16 13.12
N ASP A 247 -10.12 11.64 14.01
CA ASP A 247 -9.63 10.26 13.93
C ASP A 247 -10.75 9.25 14.22
N VAL A 248 -10.43 7.97 14.13
CA VAL A 248 -11.41 6.89 14.34
C VAL A 248 -11.85 6.75 15.80
N GLN A 249 -11.14 7.39 16.73
CA GLN A 249 -11.49 7.50 18.14
C GLN A 249 -12.31 8.78 18.42
N GLY A 250 -12.62 9.57 17.40
CA GLY A 250 -13.38 10.81 17.52
C GLY A 250 -12.56 11.97 18.11
N GLN A 251 -11.23 11.90 18.11
CA GLN A 251 -10.37 13.00 18.52
C GLN A 251 -10.11 13.96 17.35
N PRO A 252 -10.17 15.28 17.57
CA PRO A 252 -9.91 16.25 16.50
C PRO A 252 -8.45 16.20 16.06
N LEU A 253 -8.22 16.20 14.75
CA LEU A 253 -6.88 16.31 14.17
C LEU A 253 -6.48 17.78 14.06
N ASP A 254 -5.28 18.10 14.54
CA ASP A 254 -4.67 19.42 14.32
C ASP A 254 -4.07 19.48 12.90
N PRO A 255 -4.50 20.44 12.04
CA PRO A 255 -3.87 20.64 10.74
C PRO A 255 -2.43 21.15 10.85
N GLU A 256 -1.97 21.56 12.02
CA GLU A 256 -0.62 22.03 12.26
C GLU A 256 0.19 21.05 13.12
N ALA A 257 1.45 20.85 12.74
CA ALA A 257 2.40 20.09 13.54
C ALA A 257 3.76 20.79 13.58
N VAL A 258 4.42 20.73 14.74
CA VAL A 258 5.79 21.23 14.92
C VAL A 258 6.73 20.07 15.20
N ILE A 259 7.79 19.95 14.40
CA ILE A 259 8.79 18.90 14.56
C ILE A 259 10.15 19.51 14.89
N SER A 260 10.92 18.85 15.75
CA SER A 260 12.23 19.36 16.19
C SER A 260 13.37 19.13 15.19
N ASN A 261 13.21 18.17 14.28
CA ASN A 261 14.26 17.73 13.36
C ASN A 261 13.80 17.73 11.90
N ARG A 262 14.39 18.61 11.07
CA ARG A 262 14.10 18.71 9.63
C ARG A 262 14.30 17.41 8.86
N ALA A 263 15.22 16.53 9.29
CA ALA A 263 15.44 15.25 8.62
C ALA A 263 14.21 14.32 8.67
N ARG A 264 13.29 14.55 9.63
CA ARG A 264 12.03 13.81 9.74
C ARG A 264 10.90 14.41 8.91
N LEU A 265 11.09 15.61 8.34
CA LEU A 265 10.03 16.39 7.67
C LEU A 265 9.19 15.55 6.71
N ARG A 266 9.83 14.83 5.79
CA ARG A 266 9.11 14.00 4.81
C ARG A 266 8.31 12.86 5.45
N ALA A 267 8.86 12.21 6.48
CA ALA A 267 8.20 11.12 7.18
C ALA A 267 6.98 11.63 7.96
N GLU A 268 7.13 12.76 8.65
CA GLU A 268 6.06 13.38 9.44
C GLU A 268 4.93 13.91 8.54
N MET A 269 5.28 14.57 7.41
CA MET A 269 4.29 14.98 6.41
C MET A 269 3.52 13.79 5.84
N ALA A 270 4.20 12.66 5.59
CA ALA A 270 3.53 11.46 5.10
C ALA A 270 2.58 10.86 6.16
N ALA A 271 2.99 10.82 7.43
CA ALA A 271 2.16 10.35 8.53
C ALA A 271 0.90 11.21 8.67
N LEU A 272 1.05 12.54 8.72
CA LEU A 272 -0.08 13.47 8.81
C LEU A 272 -1.03 13.33 7.63
N LEU A 273 -0.53 13.30 6.38
CA LEU A 273 -1.36 13.10 5.19
C LEU A 273 -2.19 11.82 5.30
N ARG A 274 -1.60 10.73 5.79
CA ARG A 274 -2.29 9.46 5.96
C ARG A 274 -3.31 9.51 7.09
N SER A 275 -3.03 10.18 8.20
CA SER A 275 -4.01 10.37 9.28
C SER A 275 -5.22 11.16 8.79
N PHE A 276 -4.99 12.28 8.09
CA PHE A 276 -6.07 13.07 7.48
C PHE A 276 -6.85 12.29 6.41
N ALA A 277 -6.17 11.53 5.55
CA ALA A 277 -6.84 10.70 4.55
C ALA A 277 -7.62 9.50 5.14
N ALA A 278 -7.41 9.14 6.41
CA ALA A 278 -8.22 8.16 7.14
C ALA A 278 -9.30 8.79 8.04
N SER A 279 -9.28 10.12 8.17
CA SER A 279 -10.17 10.83 9.09
C SER A 279 -11.58 10.97 8.53
N THR A 280 -12.53 11.22 9.43
CA THR A 280 -13.90 11.57 9.06
C THR A 280 -14.08 13.07 9.26
N ARG A 281 -14.67 13.74 8.27
CA ARG A 281 -15.07 15.15 8.41
C ARG A 281 -16.43 15.23 9.07
N LEU A 282 -16.49 15.82 10.26
CA LEU A 282 -17.78 16.13 10.88
C LEU A 282 -18.25 17.50 10.38
N PRO A 283 -19.50 17.64 9.91
CA PRO A 283 -20.07 18.95 9.62
C PRO A 283 -20.04 19.76 10.92
N CYS A 284 -19.53 21.00 10.87
CA CYS A 284 -19.65 21.85 12.04
C CYS A 284 -21.15 22.09 12.27
N ILE A 285 -21.67 21.64 13.42
CA ILE A 285 -22.98 22.11 13.87
C ILE A 285 -22.71 23.55 14.30
N GLN A 286 -23.22 24.51 13.53
CA GLN A 286 -23.17 25.91 13.96
C GLN A 286 -23.92 26.02 15.30
N PRO A 287 -23.32 26.58 16.36
CA PRO A 287 -23.98 26.75 17.65
C PRO A 287 -25.23 27.64 17.62
N SER A 288 -25.57 28.25 16.48
CA SER A 288 -26.70 29.14 16.29
C SER A 288 -28.04 28.42 16.05
N LEU A 289 -28.14 27.12 16.33
CA LEU A 289 -29.36 26.33 16.19
C LEU A 289 -29.76 25.59 17.49
N LEU A 290 -29.28 26.05 18.65
CA LEU A 290 -29.79 25.70 19.97
C LEU A 290 -30.44 26.91 20.64
#